data_AF-A0A653EWS2-F1
#
_entry.id   AF-A0A653EWS2-F1
#
_cell.length_a   1.000
_cell.length_b   1.000
_cell.length_c   1.000
_cell.angle_alpha   90.00
_cell.angle_beta   90.00
_cell.angle_gamma   90.00
#
_symmetry.space_group_name_H-M   'P 1'
#
loop_
_entity.id
_entity.type
_entity.pdbx_description
1 polymer ?
#
loop_
_entity_poly.entity_id
_entity_poly.type
_entity_poly.pdbx_seq_one_letter_code
_entity_poly.pdbx_strand_id
1 'polypeptide(L)'
;MTRILDQVRAHLRGHFGTEPDAASVTFLGAEPIGVLRFRSATDEFVTYVSLGCSRNPMVDPTESVADPLRGPRAEVVLRLRNPGPATGLARSLATLAATPAVDGVVLSADALIDLGAPLWERVPHTAVLLGRSDIPDLPLPPPRNPVRFLSATPVTATEAARIRLKRAAT
;
A
#
# COMPACT_ATOMS: atom_id res chain seq x y z
N MET A 1 -11.05 16.42 -5.25
CA MET A 1 -10.03 15.34 -5.19
C MET A 1 -10.35 14.28 -4.13
N THR A 2 -11.04 14.62 -3.04
CA THR A 2 -11.51 13.68 -1.99
C THR A 2 -12.37 12.52 -2.51
N ARG A 3 -13.09 12.72 -3.62
CA ARG A 3 -14.02 11.73 -4.20
C ARG A 3 -13.41 10.36 -4.47
N ILE A 4 -12.14 10.27 -4.89
CA ILE A 4 -11.49 8.97 -5.13
C ILE A 4 -11.26 8.25 -3.80
N LEU A 5 -10.77 8.95 -2.77
CA LEU A 5 -10.54 8.34 -1.46
C LEU A 5 -11.84 7.94 -0.78
N ASP A 6 -12.92 8.70 -0.97
CA ASP A 6 -14.25 8.33 -0.51
C ASP A 6 -14.75 7.05 -1.22
N GLN A 7 -14.52 6.94 -2.53
CA GLN A 7 -14.82 5.73 -3.31
C GLN A 7 -13.99 4.54 -2.86
N VAL A 8 -12.68 4.70 -2.62
CA VAL A 8 -11.79 3.64 -2.11
C VAL A 8 -12.26 3.18 -0.73
N ARG A 9 -12.56 4.10 0.17
CA ARG A 9 -13.07 3.77 1.51
C ARG A 9 -14.41 3.02 1.41
N ALA A 10 -15.33 3.46 0.56
CA ALA A 10 -16.61 2.78 0.35
C ALA A 10 -16.42 1.37 -0.24
N HIS A 11 -15.52 1.22 -1.21
CA HIS A 11 -15.16 -0.07 -1.81
C HIS A 11 -14.60 -1.05 -0.77
N LEU A 12 -13.66 -0.59 0.07
CA LEU A 12 -13.08 -1.41 1.13
C LEU A 12 -14.10 -1.79 2.21
N ARG A 13 -14.99 -0.86 2.60
CA ARG A 13 -16.11 -1.17 3.51
C ARG A 13 -17.04 -2.24 2.94
N GLY A 14 -17.37 -2.14 1.65
CA GLY A 14 -18.16 -3.15 0.95
C GLY A 14 -17.48 -4.51 0.90
N HIS A 15 -16.17 -4.54 0.63
CA HIS A 15 -15.39 -5.78 0.58
C HIS A 15 -15.28 -6.47 1.95
N PHE A 16 -14.99 -5.71 3.02
CA PHE A 16 -14.81 -6.28 4.37
C PHE A 16 -16.10 -6.40 5.18
N GLY A 17 -17.19 -5.77 4.75
CA GLY A 17 -18.48 -5.79 5.45
C GLY A 17 -18.48 -5.11 6.83
N THR A 18 -17.51 -4.24 7.11
CA THR A 18 -17.36 -3.58 8.42
C THR A 18 -16.72 -2.19 8.30
N GLU A 19 -16.87 -1.37 9.34
CA GLU A 19 -16.17 -0.09 9.46
C GLU A 19 -14.71 -0.30 9.90
N PRO A 20 -13.75 0.39 9.27
CA PRO A 20 -12.37 0.36 9.73
C PRO A 20 -12.12 1.37 10.84
N ASP A 21 -11.20 1.03 11.74
CA ASP A 21 -10.46 2.06 12.47
C ASP A 21 -9.52 2.78 11.50
N ALA A 22 -9.22 4.05 11.74
CA ALA A 22 -8.34 4.83 10.88
C ALA A 22 -7.24 5.53 11.68
N ALA A 23 -6.01 5.46 11.16
CA ALA A 23 -4.92 6.35 11.52
C ALA A 23 -4.59 7.25 10.32
N SER A 24 -4.02 8.43 10.58
CA SER A 24 -3.51 9.33 9.53
C SER A 24 -2.06 9.70 9.85
N VAL A 25 -1.21 9.64 8.83
CA VAL A 25 0.21 9.98 8.93
C VAL A 25 0.50 11.13 7.99
N THR A 26 1.02 12.22 8.53
CA THR A 26 1.38 13.42 7.77
C THR A 26 2.89 13.45 7.54
N PHE A 27 3.27 13.80 6.32
CA PHE A 27 4.67 13.96 5.90
C PHE A 27 4.92 15.42 5.55
N LEU A 28 6.14 15.90 5.79
CA LEU A 28 6.51 17.25 5.37
C LEU A 28 6.57 17.30 3.84
N GLY A 29 5.80 18.21 3.24
CA GLY A 29 5.79 18.39 1.78
C GLY A 29 4.96 17.37 1.00
N ALA A 30 4.24 16.45 1.66
CA ALA A 30 3.34 15.51 1.01
C ALA A 30 1.97 15.44 1.70
N GLU A 31 0.96 15.05 0.94
CA GLU A 31 -0.40 14.92 1.45
C GLU A 31 -0.49 13.77 2.48
N PRO A 32 -1.35 13.87 3.51
CA PRO A 32 -1.47 12.83 4.51
C PRO A 32 -1.93 11.50 3.92
N ILE A 33 -1.35 10.41 4.40
CA ILE A 33 -1.74 9.04 4.07
C ILE A 33 -2.51 8.44 5.25
N GLY A 34 -3.72 7.96 4.98
CA GLY A 34 -4.50 7.19 5.92
C GLY A 34 -4.05 5.72 5.96
N VAL A 35 -4.26 5.07 7.10
CA VAL A 35 -4.18 3.62 7.27
C VAL A 35 -5.46 3.13 7.91
N LEU A 36 -6.24 2.39 7.14
CA LEU A 36 -7.47 1.74 7.56
C LEU A 36 -7.15 0.37 8.16
N ARG A 37 -7.77 0.03 9.28
CA ARG A 37 -7.63 -1.28 9.94
C ARG A 37 -8.98 -1.96 10.00
N PHE A 38 -9.11 -3.07 9.29
CA PHE A 38 -10.26 -3.94 9.30
C PHE A 38 -9.99 -5.17 10.19
N ARG A 39 -10.93 -5.48 11.07
CA ARG A 39 -10.93 -6.69 11.90
C ARG A 39 -12.18 -7.48 11.57
N SER A 40 -12.01 -8.75 11.25
CA SER A 40 -13.14 -9.68 11.23
C SER A 40 -13.46 -10.11 12.65
N ALA A 41 -14.74 -10.26 12.97
CA ALA A 41 -15.16 -10.88 14.23
C ALA A 41 -14.93 -12.40 14.25
N THR A 42 -14.81 -13.02 13.08
CA THR A 42 -14.74 -14.48 12.90
C THR A 42 -13.39 -14.97 12.38
N ASP A 43 -12.52 -14.05 11.95
CA ASP A 43 -11.21 -14.38 11.39
C ASP A 43 -10.08 -13.84 12.28
N GLU A 44 -9.00 -14.60 12.38
CA GLU A 44 -7.81 -14.26 13.16
C GLU A 44 -6.93 -13.21 12.46
N PHE A 45 -7.34 -12.76 11.27
CA PHE A 45 -6.57 -11.80 10.50
C PHE A 45 -7.05 -10.37 10.73
N VAL A 46 -6.07 -9.47 10.79
CA VAL A 46 -6.25 -8.03 10.76
C VAL A 46 -5.69 -7.53 9.44
N THR A 47 -6.50 -6.81 8.68
CA THR A 47 -6.10 -6.25 7.39
C THR A 47 -5.93 -4.74 7.51
N TYR A 48 -4.74 -4.26 7.15
CA TYR A 48 -4.38 -2.86 7.08
C TYR A 48 -4.34 -2.43 5.63
N VAL A 49 -4.97 -1.31 5.28
CA VAL A 49 -4.98 -0.79 3.91
C VAL A 49 -4.61 0.67 3.92
N SER A 50 -3.69 1.09 3.06
CA SER A 50 -3.41 2.51 2.87
C SER A 50 -4.63 3.23 2.26
N LEU A 51 -4.76 4.52 2.53
CA LEU A 51 -5.75 5.39 1.92
C LEU A 51 -5.09 6.72 1.57
N GLY A 52 -4.69 6.87 0.31
CA GLY A 52 -4.06 8.10 -0.16
C GLY A 52 -3.10 7.90 -1.32
N CYS A 53 -2.52 6.70 -1.48
CA CYS A 53 -1.58 6.40 -2.55
C CYS A 53 -2.25 6.54 -3.93
N SER A 54 -3.52 6.17 -4.03
CA SER A 54 -4.31 6.23 -5.27
C SER A 54 -4.81 7.63 -5.65
N ARG A 55 -4.62 8.63 -4.77
CA ARG A 55 -5.15 10.00 -4.93
C ARG A 55 -4.70 10.62 -6.25
N ASN A 56 -3.41 10.49 -6.53
CA ASN A 56 -2.77 10.94 -7.75
C ASN A 56 -2.29 9.70 -8.53
N PRO A 57 -2.25 9.74 -9.87
CA PRO A 57 -1.65 8.65 -10.61
C PRO A 57 -0.16 8.60 -10.28
N MET A 58 0.38 7.38 -10.18
CA MET A 58 1.82 7.18 -10.09
C MET A 58 2.42 7.54 -11.45
N VAL A 59 3.54 8.25 -11.42
CA VAL A 59 4.23 8.72 -12.63
C VAL A 59 5.50 7.91 -12.76
N ASP A 60 5.72 7.33 -13.94
CA ASP A 60 7.03 6.74 -14.26
C ASP A 60 8.04 7.90 -14.42
N PRO A 61 9.13 7.93 -13.63
CA PRO A 61 10.10 9.02 -13.68
C PRO A 61 10.84 9.12 -15.03
N THR A 62 10.71 8.13 -15.91
CA THR A 62 11.22 8.16 -17.29
C THR A 62 10.28 8.88 -18.27
N GLU A 63 9.02 9.13 -17.90
CA GLU A 63 8.06 9.87 -18.73
C GLU A 63 8.32 11.38 -18.67
N SER A 64 8.38 12.01 -19.86
CA SER A 64 8.70 13.45 -19.97
C SER A 64 7.56 14.38 -19.55
N VAL A 65 6.32 13.88 -19.47
CA VAL A 65 5.12 14.66 -19.11
C VAL A 65 4.19 13.81 -18.26
N ALA A 66 3.97 14.22 -17.01
CA ALA A 66 2.99 13.60 -16.11
C ALA A 66 1.56 13.99 -16.51
N ASP A 67 0.72 13.01 -16.87
CA ASP A 67 -0.73 13.22 -17.03
C ASP A 67 -1.40 13.18 -15.64
N PRO A 68 -2.10 14.24 -15.20
CA PRO A 68 -2.69 14.28 -13.86
C PRO A 68 -3.89 13.32 -13.67
N LEU A 69 -4.40 12.74 -14.76
CA LEU A 69 -5.55 11.83 -14.76
C LEU A 69 -5.14 10.39 -15.04
N ARG A 70 -4.24 10.17 -16.00
CA ARG A 70 -3.79 8.84 -16.45
C ARG A 70 -2.57 8.36 -15.67
N GLY A 71 -2.46 7.04 -15.55
CA GLY A 71 -1.34 6.38 -14.89
C GLY A 71 -1.80 5.41 -13.81
N PRO A 72 -0.95 4.45 -13.41
CA PRO A 72 -1.27 3.47 -12.39
C PRO A 72 -1.73 4.10 -11.08
N ARG A 73 -2.70 3.46 -10.42
CA ARG A 73 -3.16 3.84 -9.08
C ARG A 73 -3.25 2.58 -8.25
N ALA A 74 -2.83 2.67 -6.99
CA ALA A 74 -2.96 1.55 -6.08
C ALA A 74 -3.14 2.01 -4.64
N GLU A 75 -3.60 1.08 -3.81
CA GLU A 75 -3.42 1.11 -2.36
C GLU A 75 -2.71 -0.17 -1.92
N VAL A 76 -1.98 -0.09 -0.82
CA VAL A 76 -1.21 -1.20 -0.27
C VAL A 76 -1.97 -1.88 0.84
N VAL A 77 -2.01 -3.22 0.82
CA VAL A 77 -2.79 -4.07 1.71
C VAL A 77 -1.85 -4.99 2.48
N LEU A 78 -1.81 -4.90 3.80
CA LEU A 78 -1.08 -5.81 4.66
C LEU A 78 -2.05 -6.62 5.51
N ARG A 79 -2.02 -7.95 5.36
CA ARG A 79 -2.84 -8.87 6.15
C ARG A 79 -1.95 -9.63 7.14
N LEU A 80 -2.26 -9.56 8.43
CA LEU A 80 -1.50 -10.20 9.50
C LEU A 80 -2.41 -11.12 10.31
N ARG A 81 -1.94 -12.33 10.63
CA ARG A 81 -2.61 -13.24 11.55
C ARG A 81 -2.23 -12.89 12.99
N ASN A 82 -3.22 -12.63 13.84
CA ASN A 82 -3.05 -12.35 15.28
C ASN A 82 -1.85 -11.44 15.62
N PRO A 83 -1.72 -10.25 15.01
CA PRO A 83 -0.48 -9.46 15.11
C PRO A 83 -0.17 -8.91 16.51
N GLY A 84 -1.06 -9.09 17.50
CA GLY A 84 -0.96 -8.39 18.78
C GLY A 84 -0.86 -6.87 18.58
N PRO A 85 -0.08 -6.17 19.42
CA PRO A 85 0.27 -4.77 19.20
C PRO A 85 1.26 -4.61 18.04
N ALA A 86 0.78 -4.15 16.88
CA ALA A 86 1.62 -3.81 15.73
C ALA A 86 2.10 -2.33 15.80
N THR A 87 2.78 -1.96 16.88
CA THR A 87 3.20 -0.58 17.15
C THR A 87 4.13 -0.06 16.05
N GLY A 88 3.81 1.11 15.48
CA GLY A 88 4.57 1.69 14.37
C GLY A 88 4.14 1.26 12.97
N LEU A 89 3.35 0.19 12.84
CA LEU A 89 2.94 -0.34 11.54
C LEU A 89 2.24 0.69 10.65
N ALA A 90 1.33 1.49 11.23
CA ALA A 90 0.61 2.51 10.47
C ALA A 90 1.56 3.54 9.82
N ARG A 91 2.67 3.89 10.51
CA ARG A 91 3.68 4.78 9.96
C ARG A 91 4.43 4.11 8.80
N SER A 92 4.90 2.88 8.99
CA SER A 92 5.64 2.14 7.95
C SER A 92 4.78 1.91 6.70
N LEU A 93 3.51 1.53 6.87
CA LEU A 93 2.59 1.33 5.75
C LEU A 93 2.27 2.66 5.03
N ALA A 94 2.12 3.76 5.79
CA ALA A 94 1.95 5.08 5.20
C ALA A 94 3.20 5.55 4.43
N THR A 95 4.41 5.29 4.95
CA THR A 95 5.67 5.58 4.26
C THR A 95 5.76 4.81 2.95
N LEU A 96 5.48 3.50 2.98
CA LEU A 96 5.44 2.67 1.78
C LEU A 96 4.46 3.21 0.72
N ALA A 97 3.25 3.60 1.15
CA ALA A 97 2.22 4.17 0.29
C ALA A 97 2.56 5.59 -0.22
N ALA A 98 3.47 6.31 0.43
CA ALA A 98 3.95 7.61 0.01
C ALA A 98 5.12 7.54 -0.99
N THR A 99 5.77 6.38 -1.14
CA THR A 99 6.94 6.22 -2.04
C THR A 99 6.69 6.67 -3.48
N PRO A 100 5.50 6.53 -4.09
CA PRO A 100 5.28 7.08 -5.44
C PRO A 100 5.37 8.60 -5.50
N ALA A 101 4.91 9.30 -4.46
CA ALA A 101 4.89 10.76 -4.43
C ALA A 101 6.24 11.35 -3.98
N VAL A 102 7.02 10.61 -3.18
CA VAL A 102 8.28 11.08 -2.61
C VAL A 102 9.48 10.62 -3.44
N ASP A 103 9.50 9.36 -3.85
CA ASP A 103 10.63 8.70 -4.51
C ASP A 103 10.37 8.45 -6.01
N GLY A 104 9.18 8.78 -6.52
CA GLY A 104 8.82 8.55 -7.92
C GLY A 104 8.68 7.07 -8.30
N VAL A 105 8.38 6.20 -7.34
CA VAL A 105 8.28 4.75 -7.57
C VAL A 105 6.89 4.37 -8.07
N VAL A 106 6.80 3.64 -9.18
CA VAL A 106 5.54 2.99 -9.59
C VAL A 106 5.39 1.66 -8.85
N LEU A 107 4.34 1.52 -8.03
CA LEU A 107 4.05 0.27 -7.32
C LEU A 107 3.45 -0.76 -8.29
N SER A 108 4.17 -1.86 -8.50
CA SER A 108 3.74 -3.01 -9.30
C SER A 108 3.63 -4.29 -8.47
N ALA A 109 2.90 -5.27 -8.99
CA ALA A 109 2.74 -6.58 -8.38
C ALA A 109 4.00 -7.43 -8.59
N ASP A 110 5.00 -7.19 -7.75
CA ASP A 110 6.33 -7.82 -7.71
C ASP A 110 7.36 -6.82 -7.16
N ALA A 111 7.04 -5.52 -7.04
CA ALA A 111 7.96 -4.55 -6.47
C ALA A 111 8.46 -5.00 -5.08
N LEU A 112 9.78 -4.97 -4.89
CA LEU A 112 10.42 -5.24 -3.59
C LEU A 112 10.88 -3.90 -3.02
N ILE A 113 10.24 -3.46 -1.95
CA ILE A 113 10.48 -2.15 -1.33
C ILE A 113 11.06 -2.35 0.05
N ASP A 114 12.21 -1.73 0.31
CA ASP A 114 12.95 -1.84 1.56
C ASP A 114 12.85 -0.51 2.31
N LEU A 115 12.31 -0.54 3.52
CA LEU A 115 12.18 0.65 4.35
C LEU A 115 13.42 0.89 5.22
N GLY A 116 14.39 -0.04 5.22
CA GLY A 116 15.64 0.06 5.99
C GLY A 116 15.50 -0.06 7.51
N ALA A 117 14.28 -0.22 8.02
CA ALA A 117 13.97 -0.36 9.44
C ALA A 117 12.80 -1.36 9.64
N PRO A 118 12.64 -1.93 10.84
CA PRO A 118 11.53 -2.83 11.14
C PRO A 118 10.17 -2.24 10.79
N LEU A 119 9.31 -3.02 10.12
CA LEU A 119 7.97 -2.58 9.72
C LEU A 119 7.09 -2.21 10.93
N TRP A 120 7.28 -2.87 12.07
CA TRP A 120 6.72 -2.51 13.37
C TRP A 120 7.65 -2.99 14.48
N GLU A 121 7.34 -2.66 15.73
CA GLU A 121 8.16 -3.06 16.86
C GLU A 121 8.34 -4.58 16.95
N ARG A 122 9.56 -5.01 17.31
CA ARG A 122 9.93 -6.40 17.63
C ARG A 122 9.71 -7.40 16.48
N VAL A 123 9.81 -6.98 15.23
CA VAL A 123 9.86 -7.90 14.07
C VAL A 123 11.10 -7.73 13.22
N PRO A 124 11.59 -8.80 12.56
CA PRO A 124 12.80 -8.75 11.72
C PRO A 124 12.53 -8.27 10.29
N HIS A 125 11.27 -8.03 9.92
CA HIS A 125 10.89 -7.64 8.57
C HIS A 125 11.18 -6.16 8.36
N THR A 126 11.97 -5.83 7.34
CA THR A 126 12.35 -4.44 6.99
C THR A 126 11.87 -4.04 5.60
N ALA A 127 11.44 -5.02 4.81
CA ALA A 127 11.03 -4.85 3.44
C ALA A 127 9.69 -5.52 3.18
N VAL A 128 9.09 -5.20 2.04
CA VAL A 128 7.86 -5.82 1.55
C VAL A 128 8.04 -6.27 0.11
N LEU A 129 7.51 -7.44 -0.20
CA LEU A 129 7.28 -7.87 -1.58
C LEU A 129 5.81 -7.61 -1.92
N LEU A 130 5.58 -6.77 -2.93
CA LEU A 130 4.24 -6.49 -3.43
C LEU A 130 3.74 -7.62 -4.33
N GLY A 131 2.45 -7.85 -4.28
CA GLY A 131 1.73 -8.86 -5.06
C GLY A 131 0.29 -8.42 -5.30
N ARG A 132 -0.52 -9.29 -5.90
CA ARG A 132 -1.95 -9.04 -6.11
C ARG A 132 -2.72 -9.45 -4.85
N SER A 133 -3.61 -8.59 -4.35
CA SER A 133 -4.56 -8.99 -3.32
C SER A 133 -5.79 -9.68 -3.92
N ASP A 134 -6.65 -10.17 -3.04
CA ASP A 134 -7.98 -10.70 -3.32
C ASP A 134 -9.07 -9.60 -3.37
N ILE A 135 -8.71 -8.34 -3.11
CA ILE A 135 -9.62 -7.21 -3.20
C ILE A 135 -9.77 -6.84 -4.69
N PRO A 136 -11.00 -6.83 -5.24
CA PRO A 136 -11.23 -6.42 -6.62
C PRO A 136 -10.75 -4.99 -6.87
N ASP A 137 -10.22 -4.74 -8.07
CA ASP A 137 -9.88 -3.37 -8.50
C ASP A 137 -11.12 -2.46 -8.44
N LEU A 138 -10.94 -1.22 -7.99
CA LEU A 138 -11.99 -0.20 -8.02
C LEU A 138 -11.97 0.50 -9.39
N PRO A 139 -12.98 0.30 -10.25
CA PRO A 139 -13.06 1.01 -11.53
C PRO A 139 -13.28 2.51 -11.30
N LEU A 140 -12.56 3.32 -12.08
CA LEU A 140 -12.74 4.77 -12.14
C LEU A 140 -13.27 5.17 -13.53
N PRO A 141 -14.04 6.27 -13.64
CA PRO A 141 -14.47 6.76 -14.94
C PRO A 141 -13.27 7.11 -15.84
N PRO A 142 -13.31 6.74 -17.14
CA PRO A 142 -12.29 7.15 -18.10
C PRO A 142 -12.03 8.67 -18.06
N PRO A 143 -10.77 9.11 -18.21
CA PRO A 143 -9.60 8.34 -18.65
C PRO A 143 -8.78 7.70 -17.52
N ARG A 144 -9.27 7.67 -16.28
CA ARG A 144 -8.48 7.21 -15.12
C ARG A 144 -8.33 5.68 -15.13
N ASN A 145 -7.13 5.20 -14.86
CA ASN A 145 -6.90 3.80 -14.53
C ASN A 145 -7.63 3.43 -13.23
N PRO A 146 -8.05 2.15 -13.07
CA PRO A 146 -8.66 1.69 -11.82
C PRO A 146 -7.67 1.78 -10.65
N VAL A 147 -8.19 1.85 -9.43
CA VAL A 147 -7.37 1.68 -8.23
C VAL A 147 -7.17 0.20 -7.99
N ARG A 148 -5.92 -0.25 -8.05
CA ARG A 148 -5.52 -1.62 -7.73
C ARG A 148 -5.22 -1.77 -6.24
N PHE A 149 -5.35 -2.98 -5.72
CA PHE A 149 -4.98 -3.29 -4.34
C PHE A 149 -3.81 -4.27 -4.34
N LEU A 150 -2.66 -3.82 -3.82
CA LEU A 150 -1.43 -4.59 -3.82
C LEU A 150 -1.18 -5.20 -2.45
N SER A 151 -1.11 -6.53 -2.38
CA SER A 151 -0.73 -7.21 -1.13
C SER A 151 0.73 -6.92 -0.82
N ALA A 152 1.03 -6.45 0.39
CA ALA A 152 2.38 -6.33 0.92
C ALA A 152 2.70 -7.55 1.77
N THR A 153 3.65 -8.37 1.32
CA THR A 153 4.18 -9.49 2.11
C THR A 153 5.44 -9.03 2.82
N PRO A 154 5.46 -8.94 4.17
CA PRO A 154 6.68 -8.63 4.92
C PRO A 154 7.79 -9.63 4.63
N VAL A 155 9.00 -9.14 4.40
CA VAL A 155 10.19 -9.97 4.23
C VAL A 155 11.35 -9.40 5.04
N THR A 156 12.20 -10.30 5.52
CA THR A 156 13.46 -9.97 6.18
C THR A 156 14.50 -9.44 5.18
N ALA A 157 15.53 -8.77 5.67
CA ALA A 157 16.63 -8.30 4.84
C ALA A 157 17.32 -9.45 4.05
N THR A 158 17.47 -10.62 4.68
CA THR A 158 18.05 -11.81 4.03
C THR A 158 17.15 -12.34 2.90
N GLU A 159 15.84 -12.34 3.10
CA GLU A 159 14.88 -12.72 2.04
C GLU A 159 14.88 -11.72 0.90
N ALA A 160 14.90 -10.42 1.20
CA ALA A 160 15.01 -9.37 0.20
C ALA A 160 16.28 -9.51 -0.64
N ALA A 161 17.44 -9.74 -0.02
CA ALA A 161 18.70 -9.99 -0.71
C ALA A 161 18.62 -11.20 -1.66
N ARG A 162 17.99 -12.30 -1.20
CA ARG A 162 17.80 -13.50 -2.03
C ARG A 162 16.87 -13.26 -3.21
N ILE A 163 15.79 -12.50 -3.02
CA ILE A 163 14.85 -12.14 -4.10
C ILE A 163 15.57 -11.30 -5.16
N ARG A 164 16.37 -10.30 -4.74
CA ARG A 164 17.19 -9.48 -5.66
C ARG A 164 18.14 -10.35 -6.48
N LEU A 165 18.85 -11.29 -5.84
CA LEU A 165 19.77 -12.20 -6.54
C LEU A 165 19.05 -13.08 -7.58
N LYS A 166 17.90 -13.66 -7.21
CA LYS A 166 17.11 -14.48 -8.14
C LYS A 166 16.62 -13.70 -9.35
N ARG A 167 16.21 -12.45 -9.15
CA ARG A 167 15.74 -11.56 -10.24
C ARG A 167 16.85 -11.11 -11.16
N ALA A 168 18.04 -10.85 -10.63
CA ALA A 168 19.20 -10.47 -11.46
C ALA A 168 19.71 -11.63 -12.34
N ALA A 169 19.32 -12.87 -12.03
CA ALA A 169 19.69 -14.05 -12.79
C ALA A 169 18.64 -14.47 -13.84
N THR A 170 17.58 -13.68 -14.04
CA THR A 170 16.49 -13.90 -15.02
C THR A 170 16.55 -12.82 -16.09
#